data_AF-A0A538HF22-F1
#
_entry.id   AF-A0A538HF22-F1
#
_cell.length_a   1.000
_cell.length_b   1.000
_cell.length_c   1.000
_cell.angle_alpha   90.00
_cell.angle_beta   90.00
_cell.angle_gamma   90.00
#
_symmetry.space_group_name_H-M   'P 1'
#
loop_
_entity.id
_entity.type
_entity.pdbx_description
1 polymer ?
#
loop_
_entity_poly.entity_id
_entity_poly.type
_entity_poly.pdbx_seq_one_letter_code
_entity_poly.pdbx_strand_id
1 'polypeptide(L)'
;MNPRQVASWLEHKMRDYRPALPDVQLRLLRTEAFLDAARDDADVRQHVALGWYDDFEADFREPVLADLEHRMMTACPPMFVRIVDREPPRIQRAYVEGSFMRRLFRFLVAGVGWEADEQVRDVMARHFPFQLVAVESVEGHGPL
;
A
#
# COMPACT_ATOMS: atom_id res chain seq x y z
N MET A 1 -17.87 0.22 2.49
CA MET A 1 -16.82 -0.34 3.37
C MET A 1 -16.48 0.67 4.47
N ASN A 2 -15.93 0.28 5.62
CA ASN A 2 -15.53 1.21 6.68
C ASN A 2 -14.08 0.96 7.19
N PRO A 3 -13.45 1.91 7.91
CA PRO A 3 -12.05 1.78 8.32
C PRO A 3 -11.76 0.58 9.24
N ARG A 4 -12.72 0.17 10.09
CA ARG A 4 -12.55 -1.01 10.96
C ARG A 4 -12.52 -2.31 10.16
N GLN A 5 -13.35 -2.39 9.12
CA GLN A 5 -13.36 -3.53 8.20
C GLN A 5 -12.03 -3.64 7.44
N VAL A 6 -11.51 -2.51 6.94
CA VAL A 6 -10.18 -2.47 6.30
C VAL A 6 -9.10 -2.92 7.27
N ALA A 7 -9.04 -2.36 8.48
CA ALA A 7 -8.07 -2.76 9.50
C ALA A 7 -8.09 -4.27 9.75
N SER A 8 -9.28 -4.85 9.90
CA SER A 8 -9.45 -6.30 10.10
C SER A 8 -8.90 -7.13 8.93
N TRP A 9 -9.08 -6.68 7.70
CA TRP A 9 -8.50 -7.35 6.52
C TRP A 9 -6.98 -7.26 6.50
N LEU A 10 -6.41 -6.09 6.79
CA LEU A 10 -4.96 -5.90 6.82
C LEU A 10 -4.30 -6.73 7.92
N GLU A 11 -4.88 -6.76 9.13
CA GLU A 11 -4.41 -7.59 10.23
C GLU A 11 -4.47 -9.09 9.90
N HIS A 12 -5.55 -9.52 9.22
CA HIS A 12 -5.67 -10.91 8.77
C HIS A 12 -4.58 -11.25 7.76
N LYS A 13 -4.35 -10.40 6.75
CA LYS A 13 -3.27 -10.61 5.78
C LYS A 13 -1.89 -10.62 6.44
N MET A 14 -1.62 -9.68 7.34
CA MET A 14 -0.36 -9.67 8.08
C MET A 14 -0.16 -10.97 8.87
N ARG A 15 -1.23 -11.54 9.44
CA ARG A 15 -1.17 -12.82 10.14
C ARG A 15 -0.82 -13.98 9.19
N ASP A 16 -1.40 -14.01 7.99
CA ASP A 16 -1.11 -15.04 6.98
C ASP A 16 0.38 -15.07 6.60
N TYR A 17 1.03 -13.91 6.56
CA TYR A 17 2.45 -13.78 6.20
C TYR A 17 3.41 -13.80 7.38
N ARG A 18 2.92 -13.80 8.63
CA ARG A 18 3.77 -13.86 9.82
C ARG A 18 4.78 -15.01 9.83
N PRO A 19 4.49 -16.23 9.31
CA PRO A 19 5.49 -17.29 9.24
C PRO A 19 6.70 -16.96 8.34
N ALA A 20 6.48 -16.19 7.27
CA ALA A 20 7.53 -15.79 6.33
C ALA A 20 8.21 -14.47 6.72
N LEU A 21 7.48 -13.59 7.42
CA LEU A 21 7.91 -12.26 7.83
C LEU A 21 7.67 -12.05 9.34
N PRO A 22 8.36 -12.82 10.21
CA PRO A 22 8.08 -12.82 11.66
C PRO A 22 8.39 -11.49 12.33
N ASP A 23 9.34 -10.74 11.77
CA ASP A 23 9.84 -9.49 12.34
C ASP A 23 9.16 -8.24 11.75
N VAL A 24 8.31 -8.41 10.74
CA VAL A 24 7.58 -7.29 10.14
C VAL A 24 6.38 -6.92 11.01
N GLN A 25 6.30 -5.66 11.41
CA GLN A 25 5.20 -5.13 12.22
C GLN A 25 4.18 -4.40 11.37
N LEU A 26 2.92 -4.40 11.80
CA LEU A 26 1.85 -3.62 11.19
C LEU A 26 1.46 -2.48 12.13
N ARG A 27 1.57 -1.24 11.65
CA ARG A 27 1.11 -0.02 12.31
C ARG A 27 -0.05 0.57 11.53
N LEU A 28 -1.20 0.74 12.18
CA LEU A 28 -2.38 1.36 11.60
C LEU A 28 -2.52 2.79 12.09
N LEU A 29 -2.54 3.76 11.17
CA LEU A 29 -2.62 5.19 11.49
C LEU A 29 -3.91 5.82 10.95
N ARG A 30 -4.31 6.92 11.60
CA ARG A 30 -5.31 7.85 11.05
C ARG A 30 -4.66 8.72 9.97
N THR A 31 -5.48 9.35 9.13
CA THR A 31 -5.02 10.10 7.95
C THR A 31 -3.92 11.11 8.26
N GLU A 32 -4.12 11.98 9.26
CA GLU A 32 -3.15 13.02 9.64
C GLU A 32 -1.78 12.43 10.00
N ALA A 33 -1.74 11.54 11.01
CA ALA A 33 -0.51 10.87 11.42
C ALA A 33 0.13 10.01 10.32
N PHE A 34 -0.67 9.50 9.39
CA PHE A 34 -0.17 8.74 8.25
C PHE A 34 0.49 9.65 7.20
N LEU A 35 -0.10 10.80 6.91
CA LEU A 35 0.48 11.78 5.98
C LEU A 35 1.79 12.33 6.55
N ASP A 36 1.87 12.55 7.86
CA ASP A 36 3.13 12.91 8.51
C ASP A 36 4.18 11.80 8.37
N ALA A 37 3.81 10.55 8.61
CA ALA A 37 4.72 9.41 8.39
C ALA A 37 5.15 9.27 6.92
N ALA A 38 4.24 9.55 5.97
CA ALA A 38 4.55 9.53 4.54
C ALA A 38 5.54 10.62 4.16
N ARG A 39 5.47 11.81 4.76
CA ARG A 39 6.44 12.88 4.53
C ARG A 39 7.86 12.55 4.98
N ASP A 40 8.02 11.60 5.91
CA ASP A 40 9.33 11.15 6.38
C ASP A 40 9.88 9.95 5.59
N ASP A 41 9.04 9.30 4.77
CA ASP A 41 9.43 8.19 3.91
C ASP A 41 10.42 8.65 2.82
N ALA A 42 11.49 7.88 2.60
CA ALA A 42 12.58 8.28 1.73
C ALA A 42 12.14 8.49 0.26
N ASP A 43 11.30 7.59 -0.25
CA ASP A 43 10.84 7.64 -1.63
C ASP A 43 9.84 8.79 -1.80
N VAL A 44 8.93 8.95 -0.83
CA VAL A 44 7.95 10.04 -0.84
C VAL A 44 8.63 11.42 -0.73
N ARG A 45 9.67 11.57 0.12
CA ARG A 45 10.45 12.81 0.18
C ARG A 45 11.07 13.18 -1.15
N GLN A 46 11.53 12.19 -1.92
CA GLN A 46 12.06 12.43 -3.25
C GLN A 46 10.97 12.95 -4.18
N HIS A 47 9.78 12.36 -4.17
CA HIS A 47 8.64 12.82 -4.99
C HIS A 47 8.19 14.24 -4.61
N VAL A 48 8.14 14.55 -3.31
CA VAL A 48 7.84 15.90 -2.81
C VAL A 48 8.91 16.90 -3.26
N ALA A 49 10.19 16.55 -3.15
CA ALA A 49 11.29 17.41 -3.59
C ALA A 49 11.30 17.66 -5.11
N LEU A 50 10.80 16.71 -5.90
CA LEU A 50 10.63 16.82 -7.35
C LEU A 50 9.37 17.62 -7.75
N GLY A 51 8.54 18.04 -6.79
CA GLY A 51 7.33 18.83 -7.05
C GLY A 51 6.21 18.01 -7.70
N TRP A 52 6.14 16.71 -7.43
CA TRP A 52 5.09 15.83 -8.00
C TRP A 52 3.71 16.01 -7.36
N TYR A 53 3.62 16.80 -6.28
CA TYR A 53 2.37 17.10 -5.59
C TYR A 53 2.19 18.61 -5.52
N ASP A 54 1.05 19.10 -6.02
CA ASP A 54 0.66 20.50 -5.87
C ASP A 54 0.14 20.74 -4.44
N ASP A 55 -0.66 19.79 -3.93
CA ASP A 55 -1.08 19.70 -2.54
C ASP A 55 -0.92 18.24 -2.07
N PHE A 56 0.15 17.98 -1.31
CA PHE A 56 0.46 16.64 -0.82
C PHE A 56 -0.72 15.96 -0.10
N GLU A 57 -1.50 16.68 0.69
CA GLU A 57 -2.58 16.07 1.48
C GLU A 57 -3.78 15.66 0.61
N ALA A 58 -4.02 16.43 -0.45
CA ALA A 58 -5.04 16.17 -1.45
C ALA A 58 -4.62 15.10 -2.47
N ASP A 59 -3.34 15.12 -2.88
CA ASP A 59 -2.82 14.38 -4.01
C ASP A 59 -2.24 13.02 -3.62
N PHE A 60 -1.74 12.86 -2.38
CA PHE A 60 -1.18 11.59 -1.93
C PHE A 60 -2.25 10.51 -1.78
N ARG A 61 -2.10 9.43 -2.56
CA ARG A 61 -3.08 8.34 -2.70
C ARG A 61 -2.55 6.97 -2.34
N GLU A 62 -1.36 6.85 -1.76
CA GLU A 62 -0.81 5.56 -1.38
C GLU A 62 -1.19 5.22 0.08
N PRO A 63 -2.07 4.23 0.32
CA PRO A 63 -2.59 3.99 1.67
C PRO A 63 -1.68 3.11 2.53
N VAL A 64 -0.53 2.67 2.01
CA VAL A 64 0.42 1.77 2.66
C VAL A 64 1.85 2.16 2.32
N LEU A 65 2.68 2.26 3.36
CA LEU A 65 4.13 2.45 3.30
C LEU A 65 4.83 1.18 3.81
N ALA A 66 6.01 0.90 3.25
CA ALA A 66 6.86 -0.21 3.64
C ALA A 66 8.26 0.31 4.00
N ASP A 67 8.54 0.38 5.31
CA ASP A 67 9.87 0.69 5.82
C ASP A 67 10.67 -0.61 5.93
N LEU A 68 11.53 -0.83 4.93
CA LEU A 68 12.37 -2.02 4.83
C LEU A 68 13.46 -2.07 5.90
N GLU A 69 13.94 -0.91 6.36
CA GLU A 69 15.00 -0.78 7.36
C GLU A 69 14.48 -1.19 8.74
N HIS A 70 13.34 -0.61 9.16
CA HIS A 70 12.74 -0.86 10.47
C HIS A 70 11.73 -2.02 10.47
N ARG A 71 11.56 -2.72 9.35
CA ARG A 71 10.62 -3.83 9.19
C ARG A 71 9.20 -3.45 9.60
N MET A 72 8.72 -2.31 9.09
CA MET A 72 7.43 -1.75 9.47
C MET A 72 6.54 -1.53 8.24
N MET A 73 5.36 -2.14 8.28
CA MET A 73 4.24 -1.83 7.40
C MET A 73 3.37 -0.77 8.07
N THR A 74 3.26 0.41 7.49
CA THR A 74 2.35 1.45 7.99
C THR A 74 1.18 1.59 7.03
N ALA A 75 -0.05 1.48 7.52
CA ALA A 75 -1.25 1.57 6.68
C ALA A 75 -2.29 2.54 7.23
N CYS A 76 -3.09 3.12 6.32
CA CYS A 76 -4.15 4.07 6.65
C CYS A 76 -5.53 3.54 6.24
N PRO A 77 -6.26 2.85 7.14
CA PRO A 77 -7.60 2.35 6.83
C PRO A 77 -8.60 3.43 6.35
N PRO A 78 -8.62 4.67 6.88
CA PRO A 78 -9.45 5.74 6.33
C PRO A 78 -9.11 6.10 4.88
N MET A 79 -7.83 6.10 4.51
CA MET A 79 -7.40 6.44 3.15
C MET A 79 -7.85 5.37 2.14
N PHE A 80 -7.75 4.08 2.50
CA PHE A 80 -8.32 3.00 1.70
C PHE A 80 -9.81 3.21 1.39
N VAL A 81 -10.60 3.56 2.40
CA VAL A 81 -12.04 3.83 2.22
C VAL A 81 -12.26 4.98 1.24
N ARG A 82 -11.49 6.07 1.39
CA ARG A 82 -11.55 7.22 0.48
C ARG A 82 -11.22 6.85 -0.97
N ILE A 83 -10.19 6.03 -1.17
CA ILE A 83 -9.71 5.65 -2.50
C ILE A 83 -10.74 4.80 -3.24
N VAL A 84 -11.33 3.81 -2.58
CA VAL A 84 -12.22 2.83 -3.23
C VAL A 84 -13.71 3.10 -3.04
N ASP A 85 -14.10 4.29 -2.57
CA ASP A 85 -15.50 4.62 -2.26
C ASP A 85 -16.44 4.42 -3.47
N ARG A 86 -15.92 4.70 -4.68
CA ARG A 86 -16.66 4.56 -5.94
C ARG A 86 -16.53 3.19 -6.59
N GLU A 87 -15.71 2.31 -6.04
CA GLU A 87 -15.44 1.00 -6.63
C GLU A 87 -16.51 -0.04 -6.25
N PRO A 88 -16.78 -1.02 -7.12
CA PRO A 88 -17.66 -2.15 -6.78
C PRO A 88 -17.13 -2.93 -5.56
N PRO A 89 -18.00 -3.50 -4.69
CA PRO A 89 -17.57 -4.20 -3.47
C PRO A 89 -16.51 -5.30 -3.67
N ARG A 90 -16.54 -6.00 -4.81
CA ARG A 90 -15.52 -7.00 -5.15
C ARG A 90 -14.15 -6.38 -5.41
N ILE A 91 -14.09 -5.20 -6.04
CA ILE A 91 -12.87 -4.45 -6.29
C ILE A 91 -12.36 -3.80 -5.00
N GLN A 92 -13.25 -3.26 -4.15
CA GLN A 92 -12.87 -2.64 -2.88
C GLN A 92 -11.98 -3.58 -2.03
N ARG A 93 -12.42 -4.83 -1.82
CA ARG A 93 -11.64 -5.80 -1.04
C ARG A 93 -10.35 -6.20 -1.76
N ALA A 94 -10.42 -6.47 -3.06
CA ALA A 94 -9.26 -6.89 -3.84
C ALA A 94 -8.18 -5.80 -3.87
N TYR A 95 -8.57 -4.53 -3.97
CA TYR A 95 -7.68 -3.38 -3.88
C TYR A 95 -7.02 -3.27 -2.50
N VAL A 96 -7.80 -3.39 -1.42
CA VAL A 96 -7.24 -3.31 -0.05
C VAL A 96 -6.20 -4.40 0.17
N GLU A 97 -6.54 -5.64 -0.15
CA GLU A 97 -5.62 -6.77 -0.03
C GLU A 97 -4.42 -6.60 -0.97
N GLY A 98 -4.65 -6.20 -2.22
CA GLY A 98 -3.62 -6.04 -3.24
C GLY A 98 -2.61 -4.94 -2.92
N SER A 99 -3.07 -3.75 -2.55
CA SER A 99 -2.19 -2.62 -2.22
C SER A 99 -1.32 -2.95 -1.01
N PHE A 100 -1.90 -3.62 -0.02
CA PHE A 100 -1.16 -4.11 1.14
C PHE A 100 -0.12 -5.17 0.75
N MET A 101 -0.51 -6.16 -0.06
CA MET A 101 0.38 -7.23 -0.50
C MET A 101 1.51 -6.73 -1.38
N ARG A 102 1.27 -5.74 -2.27
CA ARG A 102 2.30 -5.11 -3.09
C ARG A 102 3.42 -4.53 -2.23
N ARG A 103 3.06 -3.83 -1.14
CA ARG A 103 4.03 -3.28 -0.18
C ARG A 103 4.65 -4.37 0.70
N LEU A 104 3.88 -5.38 1.10
CA LEU A 104 4.40 -6.50 1.90
C LEU A 104 5.42 -7.36 1.14
N PHE A 105 5.24 -7.57 -0.15
CA PHE A 105 6.17 -8.36 -0.97
C PHE A 105 7.50 -7.67 -1.21
N ARG A 106 7.61 -6.35 -0.96
CA ARG A 106 8.89 -5.65 -0.93
C ARG A 106 9.86 -6.22 0.10
N PHE A 107 9.36 -6.86 1.16
CA PHE A 107 10.19 -7.55 2.16
C PHE A 107 10.69 -8.92 1.71
N LEU A 108 10.18 -9.46 0.60
CA LEU A 108 10.45 -10.82 0.13
C LEU A 108 11.22 -10.87 -1.20
N VAL A 109 11.38 -9.73 -1.87
CA VAL A 109 12.12 -9.63 -3.13
C VAL A 109 13.49 -8.99 -2.91
N ALA A 110 14.45 -9.32 -3.78
CA ALA A 110 15.76 -8.70 -3.77
C ALA A 110 15.79 -7.44 -4.64
N GLY A 111 16.60 -6.46 -4.23
CA GLY A 111 16.82 -5.21 -4.97
C GLY A 111 16.12 -4.00 -4.37
N VAL A 112 16.32 -2.85 -4.99
CA VAL A 112 15.76 -1.55 -4.62
C VAL A 112 15.12 -0.90 -5.85
N GLY A 113 14.23 0.06 -5.65
CA GLY A 113 13.59 0.78 -6.76
C GLY A 113 12.77 -0.13 -7.69
N TRP A 114 12.82 0.21 -8.98
CA TRP A 114 11.92 -0.30 -10.02
C TRP A 114 12.08 -1.80 -10.31
N GLU A 115 13.30 -2.35 -10.24
CA GLU A 115 13.52 -3.79 -10.50
C GLU A 115 12.79 -4.67 -9.47
N ALA A 116 12.78 -4.22 -8.22
CA ALA A 116 12.08 -4.94 -7.17
C ALA A 116 10.55 -4.72 -7.26
N ASP A 117 10.08 -3.59 -7.81
CA ASP A 117 8.64 -3.37 -8.05
C ASP A 117 8.13 -4.25 -9.19
N GLU A 118 8.93 -4.44 -10.24
CA GLU A 118 8.63 -5.37 -11.32
C GLU A 118 8.57 -6.81 -10.81
N GLN A 119 9.51 -7.24 -9.95
CA GLN A 119 9.47 -8.56 -9.32
C GLN A 119 8.21 -8.76 -8.46
N VAL A 120 7.82 -7.76 -7.67
CA VAL A 120 6.57 -7.81 -6.89
C VAL A 120 5.37 -7.95 -7.82
N ARG A 121 5.32 -7.15 -8.89
CA ARG A 121 4.25 -7.18 -9.88
C ARG A 121 4.16 -8.57 -10.53
N ASP A 122 5.29 -9.16 -10.89
CA ASP A 122 5.39 -10.51 -11.46
C ASP A 122 4.84 -11.58 -10.51
N VAL A 123 5.21 -11.53 -9.23
CA VAL A 123 4.69 -12.42 -8.19
C VAL A 123 3.18 -12.26 -8.06
N MET A 124 2.69 -11.02 -8.01
CA MET A 124 1.26 -10.74 -7.94
C MET A 124 0.51 -11.22 -9.19
N ALA A 125 1.06 -11.04 -10.39
CA ALA A 125 0.42 -11.47 -11.63
C ALA A 125 0.25 -13.00 -11.68
N ARG A 126 1.23 -13.75 -11.17
CA ARG A 126 1.21 -15.22 -11.16
C ARG A 126 0.29 -15.80 -10.08
N HIS A 127 0.28 -15.20 -8.88
CA HIS A 127 -0.35 -15.81 -7.71
C HIS A 127 -1.60 -15.08 -7.22
N PHE A 128 -1.74 -13.78 -7.52
CA PHE A 128 -2.82 -12.92 -7.04
C PHE A 128 -3.35 -11.99 -8.16
N PRO A 129 -3.69 -12.54 -9.35
CA PRO A 129 -4.01 -11.72 -10.53
C PRO A 129 -5.21 -10.80 -10.30
N PHE A 130 -6.20 -11.24 -9.51
CA PHE A 130 -7.38 -10.41 -9.23
C PHE A 130 -7.05 -9.19 -8.35
N GLN A 131 -6.18 -9.37 -7.35
CA GLN A 131 -5.68 -8.29 -6.52
C GLN A 131 -4.82 -7.32 -7.33
N LEU A 132 -3.95 -7.83 -8.21
CA LEU A 132 -3.14 -6.98 -9.08
C LEU A 132 -4.02 -6.12 -10.00
N VAL A 133 -4.99 -6.73 -10.69
CA VAL A 133 -5.92 -6.00 -11.56
C VAL A 133 -6.69 -4.94 -10.79
N ALA A 134 -7.13 -5.23 -9.56
CA ALA A 134 -7.83 -4.24 -8.74
C ALA A 134 -6.92 -3.06 -8.34
N VAL A 135 -5.64 -3.31 -8.03
CA VAL A 135 -4.67 -2.25 -7.75
C VAL A 135 -4.43 -1.40 -8.99
N GLU A 136 -4.12 -2.02 -10.12
CA GLU A 136 -3.84 -1.33 -11.37
C GLU A 136 -5.08 -0.60 -11.91
N SER A 137 -6.29 -1.12 -11.71
CA SER A 137 -7.50 -0.42 -12.14
C SER A 137 -7.79 0.82 -11.31
N VAL A 138 -7.50 0.80 -10.01
CA VAL A 138 -7.76 1.94 -9.12
C VAL A 138 -6.65 3.00 -9.24
N GLU A 139 -5.39 2.56 -9.37
CA GLU A 139 -4.24 3.46 -9.49
C GLU A 139 -4.01 3.97 -10.91
N GLY A 140 -4.36 3.19 -11.94
CA GLY A 140 -4.19 3.54 -13.36
C GLY A 140 -5.08 4.69 -13.87
N HIS A 141 -5.90 5.30 -13.00
CA HIS A 141 -6.64 6.52 -13.27
C HIS A 141 -5.93 7.79 -12.76
N GLY A 142 -4.69 7.70 -12.27
CA GLY A 142 -3.84 8.85 -11.92
C GLY A 142 -2.99 9.34 -13.12
N PRO A 143 -2.62 10.62 -13.18
CA PRO A 143 -1.76 11.12 -14.25
C PRO A 143 -0.37 10.48 -14.13
N LEU A 144 0.16 10.04 -15.28
CA LEU A 144 1.58 9.73 -15.47
C LEU A 144 2.42 11.00 -15.34
#